data_AF-A0A2J8TB10-F1
#
_entry.id   AF-A0A2J8TB10-F1
#
_cell.length_a   1.000
_cell.length_b   1.000
_cell.length_c   1.000
_cell.angle_alpha   90.00
_cell.angle_beta   90.00
_cell.angle_gamma   90.00
#
_symmetry.space_group_name_H-M   'P 1'
#
loop_
_entity.id
_entity.type
_entity.pdbx_description
1 polymer ?
#
loop_
_entity_poly.entity_id
_entity_poly.type
_entity_poly.pdbx_seq_one_letter_code
_entity_poly.pdbx_strand_id
1 'polypeptide(L)'
;MGLEEIAPCTSKRKTQCRCQPGMFCAAWALECTHCELLSDCPPGTEAELKDEVGKGNNHCVPCKAGHFQNTSSPSARCQPHTRCEDQGLVETAPGTAQSDTTCRNPSEPLPPEMSEPALSKGVENLQALLYQAATGSSEASFPTLSPL
;
A
#
# COMPACT_ATOMS: atom_id res chain seq x y z
N MET A 1 1.83 14.78 -19.71
CA MET A 1 3.05 15.33 -20.35
C MET A 1 4.15 15.36 -19.28
N GLY A 2 5.27 14.65 -19.48
CA GLY A 2 6.38 14.58 -18.52
C GLY A 2 7.63 13.93 -19.14
N LEU A 3 7.88 14.28 -20.39
CA LEU A 3 9.04 13.88 -21.15
C LEU A 3 10.13 14.95 -20.98
N GLU A 4 11.35 14.52 -20.74
CA GLU A 4 12.58 15.29 -20.65
C GLU A 4 13.41 15.05 -21.92
N GLU A 5 13.83 16.11 -22.60
CA GLU A 5 14.74 15.99 -23.74
C GLU A 5 16.16 15.71 -23.25
N ILE A 6 16.72 14.56 -23.64
CA ILE A 6 18.10 14.16 -23.32
C ILE A 6 19.05 14.40 -24.50
N ALA A 7 18.53 14.48 -25.73
CA ALA A 7 19.32 14.88 -26.89
C ALA A 7 18.48 15.62 -27.94
N PRO A 8 18.98 16.75 -28.48
CA PRO A 8 18.26 17.51 -29.49
C PRO A 8 18.22 16.77 -30.83
N CYS A 9 17.30 17.18 -31.69
CA CYS A 9 17.20 16.63 -33.04
C CYS A 9 18.44 17.00 -33.89
N THR A 10 18.85 16.07 -34.77
CA THR A 10 19.92 16.26 -35.75
C THR A 10 19.46 15.78 -37.12
N SER A 11 20.19 16.11 -38.20
CA SER A 11 19.81 15.70 -39.58
C SER A 11 19.69 14.19 -39.80
N LYS A 12 20.22 13.37 -38.88
CA LYS A 12 20.21 11.90 -38.95
C LYS A 12 19.49 11.23 -37.78
N ARG A 13 19.07 11.96 -36.75
CA ARG A 13 18.48 11.40 -35.52
C ARG A 13 17.36 12.30 -35.02
N LYS A 14 16.23 11.70 -34.64
CA LYS A 14 15.13 12.42 -33.99
C LYS A 14 15.55 12.89 -32.59
N THR A 15 14.79 13.84 -32.03
CA THR A 15 14.94 14.22 -30.62
C THR A 15 14.78 12.99 -29.73
N GLN A 16 15.67 12.83 -28.76
CA GLN A 16 15.60 11.73 -27.82
C GLN A 16 15.03 12.24 -26.51
N CYS A 17 13.91 11.66 -26.10
CA CYS A 17 13.22 12.02 -24.87
C CYS A 17 13.21 10.85 -23.88
N ARG A 18 13.23 11.16 -22.59
CA ARG A 18 13.08 10.21 -21.48
C ARG A 18 11.93 10.66 -20.58
N CYS A 19 11.26 9.75 -19.88
CA CYS A 19 10.34 10.16 -18.83
C CYS A 19 11.08 10.80 -17.64
N GLN A 20 10.45 11.78 -17.01
CA GLN A 20 10.92 12.35 -15.75
C GLN A 20 11.04 11.26 -14.66
N PRO A 21 11.92 11.44 -13.66
CA PRO A 21 12.02 10.51 -12.53
C PRO A 21 10.66 10.26 -11.87
N GLY A 22 10.33 9.00 -11.59
CA GLY A 22 9.02 8.61 -11.07
C GLY A 22 7.97 8.28 -12.14
N MET A 23 8.36 8.28 -13.43
CA MET A 23 7.50 7.85 -14.53
C MET A 23 8.20 6.85 -15.47
N PHE A 24 7.42 6.03 -16.16
CA PHE A 24 7.89 5.00 -17.08
C PHE A 24 7.19 5.07 -18.44
N CYS A 25 7.83 4.50 -19.46
CA CYS A 25 7.27 4.34 -20.79
C CYS A 25 6.41 3.09 -20.83
N ALA A 26 5.09 3.24 -20.85
CA ALA A 26 4.17 2.10 -20.85
C ALA A 26 4.14 1.31 -22.17
N ALA A 27 4.59 1.93 -23.26
CA ALA A 27 4.68 1.27 -24.55
C ALA A 27 6.04 0.60 -24.75
N TRP A 28 6.04 -0.67 -25.18
CA TRP A 28 7.22 -1.34 -25.78
C TRP A 28 7.59 -0.78 -27.16
N ALA A 29 7.03 0.37 -27.54
CA ALA A 29 7.38 1.05 -28.76
C ALA A 29 8.81 1.60 -28.64
N LEU A 30 9.57 1.53 -29.74
CA LEU A 30 10.92 2.08 -29.85
C LEU A 30 11.02 3.59 -29.50
N GLU A 31 9.88 4.27 -29.44
CA GLU A 31 9.76 5.70 -29.18
C GLU A 31 8.72 5.92 -28.06
N CYS A 32 9.16 6.45 -26.92
CA CYS A 32 8.35 6.66 -25.73
C CYS A 32 7.47 7.91 -25.89
N THR A 33 6.26 7.74 -26.43
CA THR A 33 5.32 8.84 -26.68
C THR A 33 4.47 9.17 -25.44
N HIS A 34 4.31 8.22 -24.52
CA HIS A 34 3.49 8.38 -23.33
C HIS A 34 4.25 7.90 -22.09
N CYS A 35 4.28 8.76 -21.07
CA CYS A 35 4.84 8.45 -19.76
C CYS A 35 3.72 8.24 -18.76
N GLU A 36 3.77 7.12 -18.05
CA GLU A 36 2.87 6.79 -16.96
C GLU A 36 3.61 6.91 -15.62
N LEU A 37 2.89 7.24 -14.55
CA LEU A 37 3.45 7.29 -13.21
C LEU A 37 3.80 5.89 -12.74
N LEU A 38 4.98 5.71 -12.13
CA LEU A 38 5.23 4.49 -11.37
C LEU A 38 4.21 4.43 -10.23
N SER A 39 3.48 3.33 -10.12
CA SER A 39 2.71 3.02 -8.92
C SER A 39 3.63 2.77 -7.73
N ASP A 40 3.20 3.25 -6.57
CA ASP A 40 3.91 3.06 -5.31
C ASP A 40 3.91 1.58 -4.91
N CYS A 41 5.06 1.11 -4.44
CA CYS A 41 5.15 -0.19 -3.81
C CYS A 41 4.63 -0.12 -2.37
N PRO A 42 3.72 -1.01 -1.96
CA PRO A 42 3.20 -1.02 -0.60
C PRO A 42 4.28 -1.39 0.43
N PRO A 43 4.08 -1.05 1.72
CA PRO A 43 4.97 -1.48 2.79
C PRO A 43 5.18 -3.00 2.78
N GLY A 44 6.41 -3.45 2.98
CA GLY A 44 6.80 -4.85 2.85
C GLY A 44 7.16 -5.30 1.45
N THR A 45 7.20 -4.38 0.49
CA THR A 45 7.68 -4.64 -0.86
C THR A 45 8.75 -3.64 -1.29
N GLU A 46 9.60 -4.07 -2.24
CA GLU A 46 10.58 -3.23 -2.91
C GLU A 46 10.34 -3.21 -4.42
N ALA A 47 10.76 -2.11 -5.05
CA ALA A 47 10.78 -2.00 -6.49
C ALA A 47 11.87 -2.93 -7.07
N GLU A 48 11.51 -3.76 -8.05
CA GLU A 48 12.45 -4.64 -8.75
C GLU A 48 13.59 -3.81 -9.39
N LEU A 49 14.82 -4.03 -8.94
CA LEU A 49 16.03 -3.44 -9.53
C LEU A 49 16.35 -4.14 -10.86
N LYS A 50 15.59 -3.86 -11.90
CA LYS A 50 16.07 -4.11 -13.27
C LYS A 50 16.99 -2.96 -13.66
N ASP A 51 18.27 -3.27 -13.86
CA ASP A 51 19.33 -2.34 -14.30
C ASP A 51 19.05 -1.67 -15.67
N GLU A 52 17.90 -1.95 -16.29
CA GLU A 52 17.46 -1.33 -17.54
C GLU A 52 16.75 0.00 -17.26
N VAL A 53 17.56 1.05 -17.11
CA VAL A 53 17.15 2.46 -17.19
C VAL A 53 16.21 2.63 -18.39
N GLY A 54 14.90 2.71 -18.12
CA GLY A 54 13.88 3.03 -19.12
C GLY A 54 12.82 1.96 -19.41
N LYS A 55 12.89 0.76 -18.82
CA LYS A 55 11.85 -0.28 -18.99
C LYS A 55 11.16 -0.60 -17.67
N GLY A 56 10.66 0.45 -17.01
CA GLY A 56 10.02 0.39 -15.70
C GLY A 56 8.62 -0.20 -15.75
N ASN A 57 8.50 -1.51 -15.97
CA ASN A 57 7.37 -2.20 -15.38
C ASN A 57 7.71 -2.29 -13.88
N ASN A 58 7.08 -1.47 -13.06
CA ASN A 58 7.31 -1.41 -11.62
C ASN A 58 6.76 -2.66 -10.90
N HIS A 59 7.42 -3.80 -11.10
CA HIS A 59 7.10 -4.98 -10.32
C HIS A 59 7.58 -4.75 -8.89
N CYS A 60 6.64 -4.64 -7.97
CA CYS A 60 6.92 -4.66 -6.54
C CYS A 60 7.07 -6.11 -6.09
N VAL A 61 8.22 -6.43 -5.52
CA VAL A 61 8.54 -7.76 -4.99
C VAL A 61 8.55 -7.73 -3.46
N PRO A 62 8.14 -8.80 -2.78
CA PRO A 62 8.16 -8.84 -1.31
C PRO A 62 9.60 -8.76 -0.78
N CYS A 63 9.78 -8.10 0.36
CA CYS A 63 11.07 -8.03 1.04
C CYS A 63 11.59 -9.44 1.38
N LYS A 64 12.90 -9.63 1.24
CA LYS A 64 13.58 -10.85 1.70
C LYS A 64 13.55 -10.94 3.23
N ALA A 65 13.68 -12.17 3.74
CA ALA A 65 13.81 -12.40 5.18
C ALA A 65 14.97 -11.57 5.75
N GLY A 66 14.77 -10.99 6.93
CA GLY A 66 15.73 -10.08 7.56
C GLY A 66 15.75 -8.67 6.97
N HIS A 67 14.79 -8.29 6.13
CA HIS A 67 14.65 -6.93 5.60
C HIS A 67 13.23 -6.39 5.80
N PHE A 68 13.10 -5.07 5.90
CA PHE A 68 11.84 -4.36 6.07
C PHE A 68 11.73 -3.11 5.21
N GLN A 69 10.50 -2.67 4.97
CA GLN A 69 10.19 -1.38 4.39
C GLN A 69 8.81 -0.89 4.82
N ASN A 70 8.74 0.29 5.44
CA ASN A 70 7.51 0.85 6.02
C ASN A 70 6.83 1.94 5.15
N THR A 71 7.49 2.41 4.10
CA THR A 71 6.98 3.53 3.28
C THR A 71 6.28 3.07 2.00
N SER A 72 5.36 3.86 1.46
CA SER A 72 4.86 3.63 0.10
C SER A 72 5.63 4.52 -0.86
N SER A 73 6.40 3.93 -1.77
CA SER A 73 7.23 4.67 -2.72
C SER A 73 7.41 3.88 -4.00
N PRO A 74 7.48 4.54 -5.18
CA PRO A 74 7.75 3.84 -6.44
C PRO A 74 9.20 3.36 -6.53
N SER A 75 10.06 3.87 -5.66
CA SER A 75 11.46 3.48 -5.48
C SER A 75 11.72 2.87 -4.11
N ALA A 76 10.68 2.32 -3.47
CA ALA A 76 10.82 1.62 -2.19
C ALA A 76 11.90 0.54 -2.27
N ARG A 77 12.78 0.49 -1.26
CA ARG A 77 13.85 -0.50 -1.14
C ARG A 77 13.84 -1.10 0.25
N CYS A 78 13.91 -2.43 0.33
CA CYS A 78 13.95 -3.11 1.61
C CYS A 78 15.30 -2.85 2.29
N GLN A 79 15.27 -2.47 3.55
CA GLN A 79 16.45 -2.24 4.38
C GLN A 79 16.67 -3.43 5.31
N PRO A 80 17.92 -3.83 5.61
CA PRO A 80 18.17 -4.92 6.53
C PRO A 80 17.66 -4.57 7.93
N HIS A 81 17.20 -5.57 8.67
CA HIS A 81 16.79 -5.43 10.05
C HIS A 81 17.97 -5.04 10.95
N THR A 82 17.70 -4.17 11.90
CA THR A 82 18.66 -3.78 12.94
C THR A 82 18.99 -4.99 13.81
N ARG A 83 20.29 -5.28 13.95
CA ARG A 83 20.81 -6.31 14.85
C ARG A 83 21.11 -5.70 16.22
N CYS A 84 20.25 -5.95 17.19
CA CYS A 84 20.36 -5.36 18.53
C CYS A 84 21.67 -5.72 19.25
N GLU A 85 22.19 -6.92 18.97
CA GLU A 85 23.45 -7.44 19.53
C GLU A 85 24.65 -6.57 19.19
N ASP A 86 24.68 -6.01 17.97
CA ASP A 86 25.76 -5.14 17.50
C ASP A 86 25.79 -3.80 18.28
N GLN A 87 24.68 -3.46 18.96
CA GLN A 87 24.54 -2.28 19.82
C GLN A 87 24.58 -2.62 21.32
N GLY A 88 24.80 -3.88 21.69
CA GLY A 88 24.72 -4.34 23.10
C GLY A 88 23.30 -4.28 23.68
N LEU A 89 22.29 -4.24 22.82
CA LEU A 89 20.87 -4.22 23.19
C LEU A 89 20.27 -5.62 23.07
N VAL A 90 19.10 -5.82 23.67
CA VAL A 90 18.33 -7.07 23.58
C VAL A 90 17.14 -6.88 22.65
N GLU A 91 16.97 -7.83 21.72
CA GLU A 91 15.79 -7.88 20.87
C GLU A 91 14.53 -8.11 21.71
N THR A 92 13.56 -7.22 21.58
CA THR A 92 12.28 -7.29 22.30
C THR A 92 11.15 -7.74 21.38
N ALA A 93 11.20 -7.33 20.11
CA ALA A 93 10.27 -7.78 19.08
C ALA A 93 11.02 -7.99 17.75
N PRO A 94 10.79 -9.12 17.06
CA PRO A 94 11.43 -9.40 15.79
C PRO A 94 10.94 -8.42 14.72
N GLY A 95 11.83 -8.02 13.82
CA GLY A 95 11.47 -7.26 12.64
C GLY A 95 10.53 -8.03 11.72
N THR A 96 9.66 -7.32 11.01
CA THR A 96 8.76 -7.88 9.98
C THR A 96 9.12 -7.33 8.61
N ALA A 97 8.43 -7.74 7.55
CA ALA A 97 8.62 -7.11 6.24
C ALA A 97 8.27 -5.60 6.26
N GLN A 98 7.47 -5.13 7.21
CA GLN A 98 7.01 -3.72 7.27
C GLN A 98 7.68 -2.91 8.39
N SER A 99 8.26 -3.58 9.39
CA SER A 99 8.81 -2.93 10.58
C SER A 99 10.20 -3.46 10.91
N ASP A 100 11.04 -2.59 11.45
CA ASP A 100 12.35 -2.99 11.94
C ASP A 100 12.26 -3.80 13.26
N THR A 101 13.34 -4.48 13.60
CA THR A 101 13.55 -5.12 14.90
C THR A 101 13.58 -4.07 16.00
N THR A 102 12.85 -4.32 17.08
CA THR A 102 12.81 -3.42 18.24
C THR A 102 13.84 -3.86 19.26
N CYS A 103 14.81 -2.97 19.52
CA CYS A 103 15.90 -3.19 20.48
C CYS A 103 15.62 -2.41 21.77
N ARG A 104 15.93 -3.01 22.92
CA ARG A 104 15.89 -2.31 24.22
C ARG A 104 17.18 -2.49 25.01
N ASN A 105 17.44 -1.54 25.88
CA ASN A 105 18.55 -1.64 26.82
C ASN A 105 18.19 -2.66 27.92
N PRO A 106 19.04 -3.65 28.24
CA PRO A 106 18.76 -4.63 29.30
C PRO A 106 18.47 -3.97 30.67
N SER A 107 19.02 -2.78 30.90
CA SER A 107 18.91 -1.99 32.14
C SER A 107 17.63 -1.18 32.27
N GLU A 108 16.87 -1.01 31.19
CA GLU A 108 15.59 -0.28 31.23
C GLU A 108 14.53 -1.18 31.89
N PRO A 109 13.62 -0.69 32.76
CA PRO A 109 12.43 -1.45 33.11
C PRO A 109 11.57 -1.68 31.86
N LEU A 110 10.97 -2.87 31.74
CA LEU A 110 9.98 -3.11 30.68
C LEU A 110 8.87 -2.04 30.80
N PRO A 111 8.49 -1.34 29.71
CA PRO A 111 7.22 -0.63 29.71
C PRO A 111 6.13 -1.63 30.10
N PRO A 112 5.12 -1.26 30.91
CA PRO A 112 3.95 -2.11 31.02
C PRO A 112 3.46 -2.35 29.61
N GLU A 113 3.44 -3.61 29.19
CA GLU A 113 2.72 -4.08 28.00
C GLU A 113 1.38 -3.33 28.03
N MET A 114 1.14 -2.44 27.06
CA MET A 114 -0.21 -1.92 26.87
C MET A 114 -1.01 -3.11 26.37
N SER A 115 -1.49 -3.91 27.33
CA SER A 115 -2.68 -4.71 27.19
C SER A 115 -3.70 -3.82 26.49
N GLU A 116 -3.96 -4.17 25.23
CA GLU A 116 -5.12 -3.82 24.41
C GLU A 116 -6.08 -2.85 25.13
N PRO A 117 -6.16 -1.57 24.74
CA PRO A 117 -7.24 -0.75 25.23
C PRO A 117 -8.56 -1.38 24.79
N ALA A 118 -9.35 -1.78 25.77
CA ALA A 118 -10.70 -2.28 25.63
C ALA A 118 -11.51 -1.39 24.66
N LEU A 119 -11.69 -1.85 23.42
CA LEU A 119 -12.61 -1.26 22.46
C LEU A 119 -13.50 -2.34 21.82
N SER A 120 -14.39 -2.90 22.63
CA SER A 120 -15.66 -3.45 22.12
C SER A 120 -16.80 -3.29 23.13
N LYS A 121 -16.98 -2.09 23.68
CA LYS A 121 -18.34 -1.67 24.08
C LYS A 121 -18.95 -0.96 22.89
N GLY A 122 -19.67 -1.75 22.09
CA GLY A 122 -20.29 -1.27 20.85
C GLY A 122 -20.91 -2.38 20.01
N VAL A 123 -21.50 -3.39 20.66
CA VAL A 123 -22.44 -4.31 19.98
C VAL A 123 -23.80 -4.17 20.65
N GLU A 124 -24.27 -2.92 20.73
CA GLU A 124 -25.67 -2.65 21.05
C GLU A 124 -26.38 -2.22 19.76
N ASN A 125 -27.36 -3.03 19.39
CA ASN A 125 -28.52 -2.68 18.59
C ASN A 125 -28.40 -2.65 17.06
N LEU A 126 -27.92 -3.74 16.46
CA LEU A 126 -28.31 -4.09 15.09
C LEU A 126 -29.34 -5.23 14.99
N GLN A 127 -29.93 -5.67 16.11
CA GLN A 127 -31.05 -6.62 16.08
C GLN A 127 -32.42 -5.91 16.06
N ALA A 128 -32.50 -4.62 16.46
CA ALA A 128 -33.77 -3.89 16.54
C ALA A 128 -34.28 -3.34 15.20
N LEU A 129 -33.40 -3.18 14.19
CA LEU A 129 -33.79 -2.61 12.89
C LEU A 129 -34.30 -3.65 11.88
N LEU A 130 -34.14 -4.95 12.14
CA LEU A 130 -34.71 -6.00 11.28
C LEU A 130 -36.15 -6.37 11.68
N TYR A 131 -36.58 -6.11 12.91
CA TYR A 131 -37.94 -6.47 13.38
C TYR A 131 -39.04 -5.49 12.94
N GLN A 132 -38.71 -4.27 12.52
CA GLN A 132 -39.71 -3.31 12.04
C GLN A 132 -40.06 -3.43 10.55
N ALA A 133 -39.39 -4.33 9.81
CA ALA A 133 -39.74 -4.63 8.43
C ALA A 133 -40.77 -5.77 8.27
N ALA A 134 -41.15 -6.45 9.35
CA ALA A 134 -41.96 -7.67 9.29
C ALA A 134 -43.38 -7.58 9.90
N THR A 135 -43.77 -6.46 10.50
CA THR A 135 -45.13 -6.33 11.09
C THR A 135 -45.73 -4.92 10.92
N GLY A 136 -46.64 -4.78 9.95
CA GLY A 136 -47.53 -3.61 9.76
C GLY A 136 -47.11 -2.76 8.56
N SER A 137 -47.87 -2.58 7.47
CA SER A 137 -49.31 -2.69 7.29
C SER A 137 -49.62 -2.90 5.80
N SER A 138 -50.39 -3.94 5.48
CA SER A 138 -51.12 -4.03 4.21
C SER A 138 -52.57 -4.40 4.54
N GLU A 139 -53.26 -3.48 5.21
CA GLU A 139 -54.72 -3.43 5.10
C GLU A 139 -55.04 -2.89 3.71
N ALA A 140 -55.13 -3.80 2.74
CA ALA A 140 -55.76 -3.52 1.47
C ALA A 140 -57.26 -3.36 1.72
N SER A 141 -57.70 -2.11 1.88
CA SER A 141 -59.11 -1.74 1.82
C SER A 141 -59.64 -2.06 0.42
N PHE A 142 -60.31 -3.20 0.28
CA PHE A 142 -61.19 -3.46 -0.86
C PHE A 142 -62.53 -2.74 -0.61
N PRO A 143 -63.04 -1.93 -1.56
CA PRO A 143 -64.38 -1.39 -1.45
C PRO A 143 -65.42 -2.52 -1.63
N THR A 144 -66.33 -2.62 -0.66
CA THR A 144 -67.55 -3.42 -0.71
C THR A 144 -68.43 -3.00 -1.90
N LEU A 145 -68.73 -3.95 -2.79
CA LEU A 145 -69.79 -3.84 -3.78
C LEU A 145 -71.03 -4.57 -3.25
N SER A 146 -72.10 -3.81 -2.97
CA SER A 146 -73.39 -4.32 -2.52
C SER A 146 -74.12 -5.11 -3.60
N PRO A 147 -74.86 -6.19 -3.27
CA PRO A 147 -75.76 -6.85 -4.21
C PRO A 147 -77.15 -6.20 -4.22
N LEU A 148 -77.74 -6.07 -5.41
CA LEU A 148 -79.16 -5.85 -5.70
C LEU A 148 -79.59 -6.94 -6.69
#